data_AF-X1IGN2-F1
#
_entry.id   AF-X1IGN2-F1
#
_cell.length_a   1.000
_cell.length_b   1.000
_cell.length_c   1.000
_cell.angle_alpha   90.00
_cell.angle_beta   90.00
_cell.angle_gamma   90.00
#
_symmetry.space_group_name_H-M   'P 1'
#
loop_
_entity.id
_entity.type
_entity.pdbx_description
1 polymer ?
#
loop_
_entity_poly.entity_id
_entity_poly.type
_entity_poly.pdbx_seq_one_letter_code
_entity_poly.pdbx_strand_id
1 'polypeptide(L)'
;YEVFGRAGIQDSDIIPKTVEYLTSPSLKNVPFNKISSMLYAALARKAAAGRRKPPNPGLTTDIRIISVLLPYCDAMFVDNECHAYLNERPLSQTISDYKTKIFSQNTKQKFLEYLDKIESEASAKHLGKAKEVYGETCPEPYTTLYKKQERQH
;
A
#
# COMPACT_ATOMS: atom_id res chain seq x y z
N TYR A 1 -22.24 -6.91 20.64
CA TYR A 1 -23.41 -7.80 20.85
C TYR A 1 -24.73 -7.12 20.51
N GLU A 2 -24.90 -5.84 20.81
CA GLU A 2 -26.15 -5.11 20.52
C GLU A 2 -26.56 -5.13 19.03
N VAL A 3 -25.60 -5.06 18.10
CA VAL A 3 -25.86 -5.16 16.65
C VAL A 3 -26.48 -6.52 16.26
N PHE A 4 -26.03 -7.62 16.88
CA PHE A 4 -26.54 -8.96 16.60
C PHE A 4 -27.94 -9.16 17.20
N GLY A 5 -28.16 -8.66 18.42
CA GLY A 5 -29.48 -8.69 19.06
C GLY A 5 -30.54 -7.89 18.28
N ARG A 6 -30.18 -6.71 17.74
CA ARG A 6 -31.07 -5.92 16.86
C ARG A 6 -31.39 -6.60 15.53
N ALA A 7 -30.52 -7.51 15.06
CA ALA A 7 -30.71 -8.30 13.86
C ALA A 7 -31.45 -9.64 14.13
N GLY A 8 -31.86 -9.91 15.37
CA GLY A 8 -32.59 -11.12 15.75
C GLY A 8 -31.72 -12.38 15.87
N ILE A 9 -30.39 -12.24 15.99
CA ILE A 9 -29.48 -13.37 16.17
C ILE A 9 -29.45 -13.77 17.65
N GLN A 10 -29.67 -15.06 17.93
CA GLN A 10 -29.59 -15.60 19.28
C GLN A 10 -28.16 -15.58 19.80
N ASP A 11 -27.97 -15.39 21.11
CA ASP A 11 -26.65 -15.31 21.74
C ASP A 11 -25.76 -16.54 21.45
N SER A 12 -26.37 -17.73 21.38
CA SER A 12 -25.68 -18.98 21.01
C SER A 12 -25.11 -18.97 19.59
N ASP A 13 -25.72 -18.20 18.68
CA ASP A 13 -25.38 -18.16 17.27
C ASP A 13 -24.38 -17.05 16.92
N ILE A 14 -24.08 -16.13 17.86
CA ILE A 14 -23.23 -14.97 17.60
C ILE A 14 -21.81 -15.39 17.18
N ILE A 15 -21.18 -16.31 17.91
CA ILE A 15 -19.84 -16.80 17.57
C ILE A 15 -19.85 -17.57 16.24
N PRO A 16 -20.75 -18.56 16.02
CA PRO A 16 -20.90 -19.22 14.72
C PRO A 16 -21.07 -18.25 13.55
N LYS A 17 -21.96 -17.26 13.66
CA LYS A 17 -22.23 -16.27 12.61
C LYS A 17 -21.06 -15.33 12.37
N THR A 18 -20.33 -14.98 13.42
CA THR A 18 -19.09 -14.20 13.29
C THR A 18 -18.04 -15.00 12.51
N VAL A 19 -17.84 -16.27 12.84
CA VAL A 19 -16.89 -17.14 12.12
C VAL A 19 -17.34 -17.33 10.67
N GLU A 20 -18.62 -17.59 10.42
CA GLU A 20 -19.20 -17.70 9.08
C GLU A 20 -18.90 -16.45 8.24
N TYR A 21 -19.16 -15.26 8.78
CA TYR A 21 -18.87 -14.00 8.09
C TYR A 21 -17.37 -13.79 7.85
N LEU A 22 -16.55 -14.01 8.87
CA LEU A 22 -15.10 -13.80 8.78
C LEU A 22 -14.42 -14.79 7.82
N THR A 23 -15.03 -15.95 7.59
CA THR A 23 -14.54 -16.97 6.66
C THR A 23 -15.24 -16.96 5.30
N SER A 24 -16.17 -16.03 5.10
CA SER A 24 -16.92 -15.89 3.85
C SER A 24 -16.01 -15.56 2.65
N PRO A 25 -16.36 -16.01 1.43
CA PRO A 25 -15.62 -15.65 0.23
C PRO A 25 -15.52 -14.13 0.02
N SER A 26 -16.59 -13.40 0.34
CA SER A 26 -16.64 -11.94 0.22
C SER A 26 -15.54 -11.27 1.04
N LEU A 27 -15.36 -11.67 2.30
CA LEU A 27 -14.35 -11.06 3.17
C LEU A 27 -12.92 -11.52 2.83
N LYS A 28 -12.76 -12.79 2.42
CA LYS A 28 -11.47 -13.36 1.98
C LYS A 28 -10.90 -12.68 0.74
N ASN A 29 -11.77 -12.22 -0.15
CA ASN A 29 -11.38 -11.59 -1.40
C ASN A 29 -11.20 -10.06 -1.30
N VAL A 30 -11.47 -9.45 -0.14
CA VAL A 30 -11.16 -8.03 0.08
C VAL A 30 -9.64 -7.83 -0.01
N PRO A 31 -9.15 -7.00 -0.96
CA PRO A 31 -7.71 -6.82 -1.16
C PRO A 31 -6.96 -6.40 0.10
N PHE A 32 -7.54 -5.47 0.89
CA PHE A 32 -6.97 -5.02 2.15
C PHE A 32 -6.72 -6.17 3.14
N ASN A 33 -7.72 -7.03 3.36
CA ASN A 33 -7.61 -8.15 4.29
C ASN A 33 -6.55 -9.14 3.84
N LYS A 34 -6.53 -9.45 2.54
CA LYS A 34 -5.59 -10.39 1.94
C LYS A 34 -4.14 -9.87 2.06
N ILE A 35 -3.88 -8.65 1.60
CA ILE A 35 -2.54 -8.07 1.59
C ILE A 35 -2.02 -7.82 3.01
N SER A 36 -2.83 -7.22 3.89
CA SER A 36 -2.41 -6.93 5.27
C SER A 36 -2.07 -8.20 6.04
N SER A 37 -2.93 -9.22 5.94
CA SER A 37 -2.71 -10.52 6.61
C SER A 37 -1.44 -11.20 6.11
N MET A 38 -1.15 -11.12 4.81
CA MET A 38 0.06 -11.69 4.22
C MET A 38 1.33 -10.92 4.59
N LEU A 39 1.27 -9.59 4.68
CA LEU A 39 2.37 -8.75 5.18
C LEU A 39 2.69 -9.06 6.65
N TYR A 40 1.67 -9.16 7.51
CA TYR A 40 1.87 -9.58 8.90
C TYR A 40 2.38 -11.01 9.01
N ALA A 41 1.93 -11.92 8.16
CA ALA A 41 2.48 -13.27 8.10
C ALA A 41 3.96 -13.28 7.67
N ALA A 42 4.37 -12.43 6.70
CA ALA A 42 5.77 -12.27 6.31
C ALA A 42 6.62 -11.73 7.46
N LEU A 43 6.11 -10.73 8.15
CA LEU A 43 6.73 -10.17 9.34
C LEU A 43 6.91 -11.20 10.46
N ALA A 44 5.87 -12.01 10.73
CA ALA A 44 5.91 -13.09 11.71
C ALA A 44 6.93 -14.18 11.33
N ARG A 45 7.02 -14.57 10.06
CA ARG A 45 8.05 -15.51 9.58
C ARG A 45 9.46 -14.97 9.81
N LYS A 46 9.71 -13.67 9.57
CA LYS A 46 11.01 -13.06 9.89
C LYS A 46 11.29 -12.99 11.38
N ALA A 47 10.28 -12.71 12.20
CA ALA A 47 10.41 -12.75 13.65
C ALA A 47 10.83 -14.17 14.11
N ALA A 48 10.18 -15.21 13.61
CA ALA A 48 10.54 -16.60 13.89
C ALA A 48 11.95 -16.96 13.38
N ALA A 49 12.38 -16.39 12.25
CA ALA A 49 13.73 -16.56 11.69
C ALA A 49 14.81 -15.70 12.38
N GLY A 50 14.50 -15.06 13.50
CA GLY A 50 15.49 -14.34 14.33
C GLY A 50 15.55 -12.83 14.12
N ARG A 51 14.54 -12.19 13.49
CA ARG A 51 14.41 -10.72 13.50
C ARG A 51 14.27 -10.25 14.95
N ARG A 52 15.29 -9.56 15.45
CA ARG A 52 15.34 -9.07 16.84
C ARG A 52 14.51 -7.81 17.10
N LYS A 53 14.21 -7.03 16.06
CA LYS A 53 13.48 -5.77 16.19
C LYS A 53 11.96 -6.01 16.09
N PRO A 54 11.16 -5.55 17.06
CA PRO A 54 9.70 -5.60 16.93
C PRO A 54 9.19 -4.63 15.86
N PRO A 55 7.96 -4.81 15.35
CA PRO A 55 7.31 -3.84 14.47
C PRO A 55 7.18 -2.49 15.18
N ASN A 56 7.47 -1.40 14.49
CA ASN A 56 7.25 -0.04 15.01
C ASN A 56 5.94 0.55 14.43
N PRO A 57 5.44 1.68 14.97
CA PRO A 57 4.25 2.34 14.43
C PRO A 57 4.37 2.74 12.95
N GLY A 58 5.59 3.04 12.48
CA GLY A 58 5.89 3.32 11.08
C GLY A 58 5.53 2.14 10.17
N LEU A 59 6.10 0.96 10.44
CA LEU A 59 5.83 -0.26 9.70
C LEU A 59 4.34 -0.65 9.71
N THR A 60 3.64 -0.43 10.84
CA THR A 60 2.19 -0.66 10.91
C THR A 60 1.42 0.28 9.99
N THR A 61 1.86 1.54 9.89
CA THR A 61 1.30 2.52 8.97
C THR A 61 1.60 2.13 7.52
N ASP A 62 2.83 1.73 7.22
CA ASP A 62 3.24 1.31 5.87
C ASP A 62 2.43 0.09 5.42
N ILE A 63 2.28 -0.94 6.26
CA ILE A 63 1.43 -2.11 5.98
C ILE A 63 0.00 -1.68 5.66
N ARG A 64 -0.57 -0.75 6.45
CA ARG A 64 -1.93 -0.24 6.21
C ARG A 64 -2.02 0.47 4.85
N ILE A 65 -1.10 1.39 4.57
CA ILE A 65 -1.10 2.16 3.32
C ILE A 65 -0.93 1.24 2.11
N ILE A 66 0.03 0.32 2.17
CA ILE A 66 0.24 -0.68 1.12
C ILE A 66 -1.04 -1.51 0.90
N SER A 67 -1.65 -2.00 1.97
CA SER A 67 -2.85 -2.85 1.87
C SER A 67 -4.06 -2.11 1.30
N VAL A 68 -4.17 -0.81 1.54
CA VAL A 68 -5.27 0.02 1.03
C VAL A 68 -5.04 0.44 -0.41
N LEU A 69 -3.83 0.92 -0.75
CA LEU A 69 -3.58 1.61 -2.02
C LEU A 69 -3.00 0.71 -3.10
N LEU A 70 -2.21 -0.32 -2.74
CA LEU A 70 -1.53 -1.16 -3.72
C LEU A 70 -2.51 -1.70 -4.78
N PRO A 71 -3.69 -2.24 -4.45
CA PRO A 71 -4.62 -2.77 -5.45
C PRO A 71 -5.11 -1.78 -6.51
N TYR A 72 -4.96 -0.47 -6.28
CA TYR A 72 -5.60 0.58 -7.06
C TYR A 72 -4.60 1.56 -7.71
N CYS A 73 -3.30 1.42 -7.45
CA CYS A 73 -2.27 2.29 -8.03
C CYS A 73 -1.55 1.58 -9.18
N ASP A 74 -1.16 2.33 -10.23
CA ASP A 74 -0.32 1.80 -11.32
C ASP A 74 1.13 1.54 -10.85
N ALA A 75 1.62 2.35 -9.91
CA ALA A 75 2.91 2.18 -9.27
C ALA A 75 2.89 2.62 -7.81
N MET A 76 3.79 2.04 -7.02
CA MET A 76 4.01 2.37 -5.62
C MET A 76 5.51 2.36 -5.30
N PHE A 77 6.01 3.42 -4.69
CA PHE A 77 7.38 3.50 -4.20
C PHE A 77 7.38 3.34 -2.68
N VAL A 78 8.03 2.29 -2.18
CA VAL A 78 8.07 1.95 -0.74
C VAL A 78 9.51 1.89 -0.23
N ASP A 79 9.70 1.84 1.07
CA ASP A 79 11.02 1.58 1.64
C ASP A 79 11.54 0.17 1.27
N ASN A 80 12.85 -0.04 1.41
CA ASN A 80 13.48 -1.32 1.04
C ASN A 80 13.00 -2.51 1.88
N GLU A 81 12.59 -2.32 3.13
CA GLU A 81 12.09 -3.39 4.00
C GLU A 81 10.70 -3.85 3.52
N CYS A 82 9.79 -2.92 3.28
CA CYS A 82 8.47 -3.20 2.71
C CYS A 82 8.57 -3.81 1.31
N HIS A 83 9.46 -3.28 0.46
CA HIS A 83 9.74 -3.87 -0.85
C HIS A 83 10.21 -5.32 -0.75
N ALA A 84 11.06 -5.64 0.24
CA ALA A 84 11.50 -7.01 0.46
C ALA A 84 10.33 -7.93 0.84
N TYR A 85 9.45 -7.50 1.77
CA TYR A 85 8.26 -8.28 2.13
C TYR A 85 7.35 -8.54 0.92
N LEU A 86 7.12 -7.52 0.09
CA LEU A 86 6.26 -7.62 -1.10
C LEU A 86 6.81 -8.59 -2.16
N ASN A 87 8.12 -8.82 -2.19
CA ASN A 87 8.75 -9.79 -3.10
C ASN A 87 8.80 -11.23 -2.54
N GLU A 88 8.47 -11.44 -1.27
CA GLU A 88 8.46 -12.77 -0.66
C GLU A 88 7.22 -13.58 -1.05
N ARG A 89 7.40 -14.87 -1.30
CA ARG A 89 6.28 -15.79 -1.46
C ARG A 89 5.62 -16.09 -0.11
N PRO A 90 4.29 -16.27 -0.06
CA PRO A 90 3.34 -16.23 -1.19
C PRO A 90 2.83 -14.82 -1.57
N LEU A 91 3.27 -13.77 -0.88
CA LEU A 91 2.75 -12.41 -1.08
C LEU A 91 2.99 -11.89 -2.49
N SER A 92 4.19 -12.09 -3.04
CA SER A 92 4.53 -11.67 -4.42
C SER A 92 3.62 -12.28 -5.49
N GLN A 93 3.13 -13.51 -5.28
CA GLN A 93 2.16 -14.16 -6.18
C GLN A 93 0.75 -13.62 -6.01
N THR A 94 0.38 -13.21 -4.80
CA THR A 94 -0.94 -12.62 -4.56
C THR A 94 -1.06 -11.22 -5.14
N ILE A 95 -0.01 -10.41 -5.03
CA ILE A 95 -0.06 -9.02 -5.47
C ILE A 95 0.16 -8.86 -6.97
N SER A 96 0.67 -9.88 -7.67
CA SER A 96 0.83 -9.84 -9.14
C SER A 96 -0.50 -9.68 -9.87
N ASP A 97 -1.63 -10.01 -9.23
CA ASP A 97 -2.98 -9.85 -9.78
C ASP A 97 -3.35 -8.37 -10.00
N TYR A 98 -2.74 -7.43 -9.26
CA TYR A 98 -3.11 -6.01 -9.28
C TYR A 98 -2.34 -5.15 -10.29
N LYS A 99 -1.36 -5.73 -11.02
CA LYS A 99 -0.52 -5.04 -12.03
C LYS A 99 0.28 -3.81 -11.52
N THR A 100 0.24 -3.52 -10.23
CA THR A 100 0.98 -2.41 -9.61
C THR A 100 2.48 -2.64 -9.70
N LYS A 101 3.20 -1.65 -10.22
CA LYS A 101 4.66 -1.66 -10.28
C LYS A 101 5.21 -1.21 -8.93
N ILE A 102 5.99 -2.07 -8.28
CA ILE A 102 6.50 -1.79 -6.94
C ILE A 102 7.98 -1.42 -7.06
N PHE A 103 8.31 -0.27 -6.51
CA PHE A 103 9.67 0.28 -6.52
C PHE A 103 10.15 0.55 -5.09
N SER A 104 11.45 0.74 -4.94
CA SER A 104 12.08 1.16 -3.70
C SER A 104 13.37 1.92 -3.98
N GLN A 105 14.05 2.34 -2.91
CA GLN A 105 15.36 2.99 -3.03
C GLN A 105 16.37 2.16 -3.85
N ASN A 106 16.35 0.83 -3.73
CA ASN A 106 17.22 -0.08 -4.49
C ASN A 106 16.86 -0.17 -5.97
N THR A 107 15.62 0.15 -6.35
CA THR A 107 15.14 0.16 -7.73
C THR A 107 14.82 1.58 -8.23
N LYS A 108 15.38 2.60 -7.57
CA LYS A 108 15.17 4.02 -7.88
C LYS A 108 15.36 4.33 -9.37
N GLN A 109 16.40 3.78 -10.00
CA GLN A 109 16.66 4.06 -11.42
C GLN A 109 15.48 3.63 -12.30
N LYS A 110 14.93 2.43 -12.05
CA LYS A 110 13.75 1.92 -12.77
C LYS A 110 12.49 2.75 -12.49
N PHE A 111 12.40 3.33 -11.29
CA PHE A 111 11.30 4.24 -10.97
C PHE A 111 11.39 5.53 -11.77
N LEU A 112 12.57 6.13 -11.89
CA LEU A 112 12.78 7.32 -12.71
C LEU A 112 12.48 7.05 -14.19
N GLU A 113 12.99 5.94 -14.73
CA GLU A 113 12.66 5.50 -16.10
C GLU A 113 11.15 5.33 -16.32
N TYR A 114 10.44 4.82 -15.31
CA TYR A 114 8.98 4.71 -15.35
C TYR A 114 8.29 6.08 -15.36
N LEU A 115 8.78 7.06 -14.59
CA LEU A 115 8.25 8.43 -14.60
C LEU A 115 8.51 9.13 -15.94
N ASP A 116 9.75 9.04 -16.47
CA ASP A 116 10.12 9.61 -17.77
C ASP A 116 9.24 9.04 -18.90
N LYS A 117 8.91 7.73 -18.80
CA LYS A 117 7.98 7.09 -19.72
C LYS A 117 6.57 7.67 -19.62
N ILE A 118 6.04 7.86 -18.42
CA ILE A 118 4.71 8.49 -18.24
C ILE A 118 4.68 9.89 -18.83
N GLU A 119 5.72 10.68 -18.59
CA GLU A 119 5.82 12.04 -19.10
C GLU A 119 5.86 12.06 -20.64
N SER A 120 6.71 11.23 -21.24
CA SER A 120 6.83 11.14 -22.70
C SER A 120 5.58 10.59 -23.41
N GLU A 121 4.79 9.74 -22.73
CA GLU A 121 3.52 9.20 -23.24
C GLU A 121 2.32 10.13 -22.96
N ALA A 122 2.52 11.22 -22.21
CA ALA A 122 1.46 12.16 -21.88
C ALA A 122 1.03 12.98 -23.10
N SER A 123 -0.18 12.70 -23.61
CA SER A 123 -0.76 13.49 -24.71
C SER A 123 -0.95 14.97 -24.34
N ALA A 124 -0.90 15.86 -25.34
CA ALA A 124 -1.20 17.28 -25.15
C ALA A 124 -2.58 17.53 -24.49
N LYS A 125 -3.55 16.64 -24.73
CA LYS A 125 -4.86 16.67 -24.09
C LYS A 125 -4.78 16.39 -22.59
N HIS A 126 -3.98 15.40 -22.17
CA HIS A 126 -3.76 15.11 -20.75
C HIS A 126 -3.09 16.30 -20.04
N LEU A 127 -2.05 16.86 -20.64
CA LEU A 127 -1.34 18.02 -20.09
C LEU A 127 -2.24 19.26 -20.01
N GLY A 128 -3.05 19.51 -21.04
CA GLY A 128 -4.02 20.61 -21.05
C GLY A 128 -5.05 20.48 -19.91
N LYS A 129 -5.58 19.29 -19.66
CA LYS A 129 -6.51 19.06 -18.54
C LYS A 129 -5.82 19.18 -17.17
N ALA A 130 -4.58 18.72 -17.04
CA ALA A 130 -3.82 18.89 -15.79
C ALA A 130 -3.63 20.38 -15.47
N LYS A 131 -3.29 21.20 -16.47
CA LYS A 131 -3.17 22.67 -16.33
C LYS A 131 -4.49 23.35 -15.97
N GLU A 132 -5.60 22.90 -16.54
CA GLU A 132 -6.94 23.42 -16.20
C GLU A 132 -7.28 23.19 -14.72
N VAL A 133 -6.93 22.01 -14.18
CA VAL A 133 -7.29 21.61 -12.80
C VAL A 133 -6.30 22.13 -11.77
N TYR A 134 -5.00 22.04 -12.04
CA TYR A 134 -3.92 22.33 -11.09
C TYR A 134 -3.20 23.66 -11.36
N GLY A 135 -3.54 24.36 -12.45
CA GLY A 135 -2.93 25.62 -12.87
C GLY A 135 -1.75 25.43 -13.83
N GLU A 136 -1.34 26.53 -14.48
CA GLU A 136 -0.26 26.52 -15.48
C GLU A 136 1.11 26.13 -14.90
N THR A 137 1.33 26.34 -13.60
CA THR A 137 2.56 25.97 -12.90
C THR A 137 2.60 24.50 -12.46
N CYS A 138 1.58 23.71 -12.78
CA CYS A 138 1.55 22.26 -12.47
C CYS A 138 2.81 21.47 -12.89
N PRO A 139 3.49 21.74 -14.03
CA PRO A 139 4.70 21.00 -14.38
C PRO A 139 5.94 21.47 -13.62
N GLU A 140 5.87 22.57 -12.87
CA GLU A 140 7.03 23.09 -12.16
C GLU A 140 7.20 22.40 -10.79
N PRO A 141 8.35 21.78 -10.52
CA PRO A 141 8.60 21.17 -9.22
C PRO A 141 8.72 22.23 -8.13
N TYR A 142 8.11 21.98 -6.95
CA TYR A 142 8.22 22.84 -5.76
C TYR A 142 9.61 22.78 -5.11
N THR A 143 10.60 23.37 -5.77
CA THR A 143 12.01 23.38 -5.31
C THR A 143 12.25 24.23 -4.07
N THR A 144 11.34 25.15 -3.76
CA THR A 144 11.44 26.07 -2.61
C THR A 144 11.29 25.38 -1.26
N LEU A 145 10.64 24.20 -1.20
CA LEU A 145 10.49 23.39 0.00
C LEU A 145 11.80 22.77 0.51
N TYR A 146 12.83 22.69 -0.34
CA TYR A 146 14.11 22.06 -0.02
C TYR A 146 15.21 23.05 0.38
N LYS A 147 14.87 24.35 0.55
CA LYS A 147 15.84 25.33 1.06
C LYS A 147 16.24 24.95 2.49
N LYS A 148 17.47 24.44 2.61
CA LYS A 148 18.13 24.14 3.87
C LYS A 148 18.10 25.41 4.74
N GLN A 149 17.48 25.35 5.92
CA GLN A 149 17.72 26.39 6.92
C GLN A 149 19.21 26.31 7.28
N GLU A 150 19.98 27.30 6.85
CA GLU A 150 21.33 27.49 7.37
C GLU A 150 21.19 27.69 8.88
N ARG A 151 21.69 26.73 9.65
CA ARG A 151 21.85 26.90 11.09
C ARG A 151 22.85 28.04 11.27
N GLN A 152 22.37 29.20 11.69
CA GLN A 152 23.22 30.24 12.24
C GLN A 152 23.88 29.66 13.48
N HIS A 153 25.20 29.44 13.39
CA HIS A 153 26.07 29.15 14.51
C HIS A 153 26.63 30.45 15.07
#